data_AF-A0A969HEJ4-F1
#
_entry.id   AF-A0A969HEJ4-F1
#
_cell.length_a   1.000
_cell.length_b   1.000
_cell.length_c   1.000
_cell.angle_alpha   90.00
_cell.angle_beta   90.00
_cell.angle_gamma   90.00
#
_symmetry.space_group_name_H-M   'P 1'
#
loop_
_entity.id
_entity.type
_entity.pdbx_description
1 polymer ?
#
loop_
_entity_poly.entity_id
_entity_poly.type
_entity_poly.pdbx_seq_one_letter_code
_entity_poly.pdbx_strand_id
1 'polypeptide(L)'
;MAKRKRVPGERPGFKLNISQDYRSERYVMYIVNAETGLLQAGTVDPDLTDGDVNQALEDLIARLKQPEAAHLLLSPRSSEPEDSEAKVEGEHAFVQHFVLMNLRSAFERYGPLDAEDVIGILGVIKSSVKKWSTGMHRRGYLTFIEGFLGQMGVKVQQLSDEEADELDLRYPDNPKHLGKGD
;
A
#
# COMPACT_ATOMS: atom_id res chain seq x y z
N MET A 1 0.53 -44.52 -35.31
CA MET A 1 0.68 -43.04 -35.34
C MET A 1 -0.43 -42.42 -34.49
N ALA A 2 -0.14 -41.98 -33.27
CA ALA A 2 -1.13 -41.40 -32.36
C ALA A 2 -0.97 -39.87 -32.29
N LYS A 3 -1.99 -39.13 -32.74
CA LYS A 3 -2.05 -37.66 -32.66
C LYS A 3 -2.37 -37.26 -31.21
N ARG A 4 -1.42 -36.62 -30.50
CA ARG A 4 -1.67 -35.99 -29.19
C ARG A 4 -2.59 -34.78 -29.37
N LYS A 5 -3.78 -34.84 -28.76
CA LYS A 5 -4.69 -33.71 -28.53
C LYS A 5 -3.99 -32.70 -27.61
N ARG A 6 -3.82 -31.45 -28.06
CA ARG A 6 -3.43 -30.34 -27.17
C ARG A 6 -4.61 -30.03 -26.25
N VAL A 7 -4.34 -29.95 -24.95
CA VAL A 7 -5.30 -29.57 -23.91
C VAL A 7 -5.44 -28.03 -23.96
N PRO A 8 -6.66 -27.46 -24.07
CA PRO A 8 -6.87 -26.03 -23.93
C PRO A 8 -6.84 -25.69 -22.44
N GLY A 9 -5.73 -25.13 -21.96
CA GLY A 9 -5.56 -24.78 -20.55
C GLY A 9 -4.23 -24.12 -20.19
N GLU A 10 -3.43 -23.68 -21.17
CA GLU A 10 -2.30 -22.81 -20.87
C GLU A 10 -2.84 -21.44 -20.46
N ARG A 11 -2.94 -21.23 -19.14
CA ARG A 11 -3.09 -19.88 -18.58
C ARG A 11 -1.88 -19.07 -19.04
N PRO A 12 -2.09 -17.90 -19.67
CA PRO A 12 -0.98 -17.07 -20.09
C PRO A 12 -0.17 -16.70 -18.85
N GLY A 13 1.13 -16.97 -18.91
CA GLY A 13 2.06 -16.57 -17.87
C GLY A 13 1.92 -15.08 -17.56
N PHE A 14 2.03 -14.75 -16.27
CA PHE A 14 2.08 -13.41 -15.71
C PHE A 14 2.99 -12.51 -16.56
N LYS A 15 2.41 -11.75 -17.48
CA LYS A 15 3.10 -10.72 -18.25
C LYS A 15 2.63 -9.40 -17.69
N LEU A 16 3.40 -8.85 -16.76
CA LEU A 16 3.29 -7.44 -16.39
C LEU A 16 3.29 -6.63 -17.69
N ASN A 17 2.17 -5.97 -17.99
CA ASN A 17 2.05 -5.15 -19.18
C ASN A 17 2.85 -3.86 -18.94
N ILE A 18 4.13 -3.89 -19.32
CA ILE A 18 5.09 -2.77 -19.14
C ILE A 18 4.65 -1.52 -19.95
N SER A 19 3.65 -1.61 -20.82
CA SER A 19 3.15 -0.49 -21.64
C SER A 19 1.96 0.28 -21.04
N GLN A 20 1.47 -0.06 -19.85
CA GLN A 20 0.30 0.59 -19.27
C GLN A 20 0.74 1.84 -18.51
N ASP A 21 0.26 3.01 -18.95
CA ASP A 21 0.55 4.27 -18.26
C ASP A 21 -0.35 4.43 -17.03
N TYR A 22 0.17 3.97 -15.91
CA TYR A 22 -0.47 4.12 -14.60
C TYR A 22 -0.48 5.57 -14.09
N ARG A 23 0.10 6.53 -14.82
CA ARG A 23 -0.04 7.97 -14.54
C ARG A 23 -1.22 8.61 -15.29
N SER A 24 -2.06 7.81 -15.95
CA SER A 24 -3.29 8.30 -16.59
C SER A 24 -4.36 8.72 -15.58
N GLU A 25 -5.29 9.59 -16.02
CA GLU A 25 -6.39 10.12 -15.19
C GLU A 25 -7.19 9.02 -14.47
N ARG A 26 -7.33 7.84 -15.10
CA ARG A 26 -8.01 6.67 -14.51
C ARG A 26 -7.41 6.26 -13.15
N TYR A 27 -6.09 6.35 -13.00
CA TYR A 27 -5.39 5.81 -11.84
C TYR A 27 -5.00 6.87 -10.81
N VAL A 28 -5.10 8.16 -11.15
CA VAL A 28 -4.69 9.28 -10.29
C VAL A 28 -5.35 9.19 -8.91
N MET A 29 -6.65 8.92 -8.85
CA MET A 29 -7.34 8.88 -7.55
C MET A 29 -6.88 7.71 -6.67
N TYR A 30 -6.47 6.58 -7.25
CA TYR A 30 -5.93 5.46 -6.50
C TYR A 30 -4.50 5.74 -6.02
N ILE A 31 -3.69 6.38 -6.84
CA ILE A 31 -2.35 6.84 -6.44
C ILE A 31 -2.47 7.80 -5.26
N VAL A 32 -3.32 8.83 -5.37
CA VAL A 32 -3.51 9.83 -4.30
C VAL A 32 -3.97 9.17 -3.00
N ASN A 33 -4.87 8.20 -3.05
CA ASN A 33 -5.31 7.48 -1.84
C ASN A 33 -4.18 6.63 -1.25
N ALA A 34 -3.43 5.89 -2.06
CA ALA A 34 -2.28 5.14 -1.57
C ALA A 34 -1.21 6.06 -0.93
N GLU A 35 -0.91 7.19 -1.56
CA GLU A 35 0.04 8.20 -1.01
C GLU A 35 -0.51 8.86 0.26
N THR A 36 -1.83 9.06 0.36
CA THR A 36 -2.48 9.53 1.60
C THR A 36 -2.28 8.51 2.72
N GLY A 37 -2.39 7.22 2.44
CA GLY A 37 -2.09 6.16 3.41
C GLY A 37 -0.62 6.17 3.87
N LEU A 38 0.32 6.40 2.95
CA LEU A 38 1.74 6.54 3.32
C LEU A 38 1.98 7.76 4.22
N LEU A 39 1.31 8.87 3.93
CA LEU A 39 1.42 10.07 4.75
C LEU A 39 0.79 9.87 6.13
N GLN A 40 -0.39 9.23 6.22
CA GLN A 40 -0.99 8.83 7.49
C GLN A 40 -0.03 7.97 8.31
N ALA A 41 0.57 6.94 7.72
CA ALA A 41 1.57 6.13 8.40
C ALA A 41 2.74 6.98 8.91
N GLY A 42 3.22 7.95 8.14
CA GLY A 42 4.28 8.88 8.56
C GLY A 42 3.88 9.93 9.59
N THR A 43 2.58 10.18 9.79
CA THR A 43 2.06 10.98 10.93
C THR A 43 1.98 10.15 12.20
N VAL A 44 1.65 8.86 12.07
CA VAL A 44 1.66 7.92 13.20
C VAL A 44 3.08 7.65 13.62
N ASP A 45 3.99 7.40 12.70
CA ASP A 45 5.42 7.18 12.97
C ASP A 45 6.28 8.34 12.40
N PRO A 46 6.64 9.33 13.24
CA PRO A 46 7.50 10.44 12.84
C PRO A 46 8.94 10.04 12.46
N ASP A 47 9.36 8.82 12.84
CA ASP A 47 10.70 8.29 12.51
C ASP A 47 10.68 7.46 11.22
N LEU A 48 9.50 7.15 10.68
CA LEU A 48 9.32 6.41 9.43
C LEU A 48 10.18 7.01 8.31
N THR A 49 10.99 6.17 7.67
CA THR A 49 11.85 6.60 6.57
C THR A 49 11.28 6.18 5.22
N ASP A 50 11.68 6.87 4.16
CA ASP A 50 11.48 6.48 2.76
C ASP A 50 12.02 5.07 2.48
N GLY A 51 13.03 4.62 3.24
CA GLY A 51 13.56 3.25 3.16
C GLY A 51 12.52 2.23 3.63
N ASP A 52 11.91 2.49 4.79
CA ASP A 52 10.83 1.67 5.36
C ASP A 52 9.61 1.69 4.46
N VAL A 53 9.25 2.86 3.91
CA VAL A 53 8.18 3.00 2.91
C VAL A 53 8.50 2.16 1.66
N ASN A 54 9.72 2.25 1.12
CA ASN A 54 10.10 1.47 -0.06
C ASN A 54 10.05 -0.05 0.23
N GLN A 55 10.47 -0.49 1.41
CA GLN A 55 10.41 -1.89 1.80
C GLN A 55 8.96 -2.36 2.00
N ALA A 56 8.12 -1.57 2.68
CA ALA A 56 6.70 -1.85 2.86
C ALA A 56 5.97 -2.02 1.51
N LEU A 57 6.25 -1.14 0.54
CA LEU A 57 5.68 -1.22 -0.80
C LEU A 57 6.20 -2.45 -1.55
N GLU A 58 7.47 -2.82 -1.37
CA GLU A 58 8.04 -4.04 -1.96
C GLU A 58 7.37 -5.30 -1.44
N ASP A 59 7.22 -5.40 -0.13
CA ASP A 59 6.57 -6.53 0.54
C ASP A 59 5.09 -6.63 0.14
N LEU A 60 4.40 -5.49 0.07
CA LEU A 60 3.00 -5.45 -0.35
C LEU A 60 2.85 -5.90 -1.82
N ILE A 61 3.70 -5.42 -2.72
CA ILE A 61 3.72 -5.87 -4.12
C ILE A 61 4.00 -7.38 -4.20
N ALA A 62 4.92 -7.90 -3.39
CA ALA A 62 5.23 -9.32 -3.36
C ALA A 62 4.01 -10.16 -2.93
N ARG A 63 3.23 -9.69 -1.95
CA ARG A 63 1.98 -10.33 -1.51
C ARG A 63 0.90 -10.27 -2.58
N LEU A 64 0.70 -9.11 -3.22
CA LEU A 64 -0.32 -8.94 -4.27
C LEU A 64 -0.03 -9.78 -5.52
N LYS A 65 1.21 -10.24 -5.73
CA LYS A 65 1.53 -11.21 -6.79
C LYS A 65 1.03 -12.62 -6.48
N GLN A 66 0.65 -12.91 -5.24
CA GLN A 66 0.06 -14.19 -4.85
C GLN A 66 -1.47 -14.08 -5.01
N PRO A 67 -2.11 -14.85 -5.90
CA PRO A 67 -3.53 -14.66 -6.24
C PRO A 67 -4.48 -14.76 -5.05
N GLU A 68 -4.22 -15.68 -4.12
CA GLU A 68 -5.04 -15.89 -2.92
C GLU A 68 -4.94 -14.69 -1.97
N ALA A 69 -3.72 -14.20 -1.72
CA ALA A 69 -3.50 -13.02 -0.89
C ALA A 69 -4.08 -11.76 -1.54
N ALA A 70 -3.94 -11.59 -2.86
CA ALA A 70 -4.47 -10.46 -3.59
C ALA A 70 -5.99 -10.35 -3.45
N HIS A 71 -6.70 -11.47 -3.57
CA HIS A 71 -8.15 -11.51 -3.37
C HIS A 71 -8.52 -11.05 -1.96
N LEU A 72 -7.84 -11.55 -0.93
CA LEU A 72 -8.12 -11.18 0.46
C LEU A 72 -7.79 -9.72 0.79
N LEU A 73 -6.69 -9.20 0.25
CA LEU A 73 -6.23 -7.84 0.56
C LEU A 73 -7.06 -6.78 -0.17
N LEU A 74 -7.46 -7.05 -1.42
CA LEU A 74 -8.16 -6.07 -2.27
C LEU A 74 -9.68 -6.19 -2.24
N SER A 75 -10.24 -7.22 -1.60
CA SER A 75 -11.70 -7.31 -1.42
C SER A 75 -12.22 -6.06 -0.70
N PRO A 76 -13.29 -5.43 -1.20
CA PRO A 76 -14.04 -4.43 -0.45
C PRO A 76 -14.43 -5.04 0.89
N ARG A 77 -14.43 -4.24 1.98
CA ARG A 77 -14.74 -4.76 3.33
C ARG A 77 -16.03 -5.58 3.26
N SER A 78 -15.92 -6.89 3.47
CA SER A 78 -17.09 -7.73 3.74
C SER A 78 -17.75 -7.15 4.98
N SER A 79 -19.06 -6.99 4.94
CA SER A 79 -19.90 -6.43 6.00
C SER A 79 -19.96 -7.28 7.28
N GLU A 80 -18.99 -8.17 7.52
CA GLU A 80 -18.86 -8.95 8.74
C GLU A 80 -17.78 -8.36 9.65
N PRO A 81 -18.01 -8.34 10.97
CA PRO A 81 -17.19 -7.61 11.92
C PRO A 81 -15.82 -8.28 12.11
N GLU A 82 -14.76 -7.48 11.99
CA GLU A 82 -13.41 -7.54 12.58
C GLU A 82 -12.53 -8.81 12.50
N ASP A 83 -13.06 -10.01 12.28
CA ASP A 83 -12.27 -11.26 12.41
C ASP A 83 -11.55 -11.72 11.12
N SER A 84 -11.78 -11.05 9.99
CA SER A 84 -11.18 -11.43 8.70
C SER A 84 -10.44 -10.28 7.99
N GLU A 85 -9.98 -9.27 8.72
CA GLU A 85 -8.96 -8.39 8.13
C GLU A 85 -7.68 -9.21 7.98
N ALA A 86 -7.35 -9.57 6.74
CA ALA A 86 -6.09 -10.21 6.39
C ALA A 86 -4.95 -9.45 7.07
N LYS A 87 -4.43 -10.01 8.17
CA LYS A 87 -3.38 -9.36 8.95
C LYS A 87 -2.16 -9.31 8.05
N VAL A 88 -1.76 -8.09 7.73
CA VAL A 88 -0.44 -7.87 7.20
C VAL A 88 0.53 -8.10 8.37
N GLU A 89 1.37 -9.11 8.27
CA GLU A 89 2.45 -9.37 9.25
C GLU A 89 3.78 -8.77 8.79
N GLY A 90 4.71 -8.47 9.70
CA GLY A 90 6.08 -8.01 9.40
C GLY A 90 6.39 -6.58 9.86
N GLU A 91 7.69 -6.24 9.83
CA GLU A 91 8.27 -5.00 10.40
C GLU A 91 7.63 -3.70 9.90
N HIS A 92 7.10 -3.70 8.67
CA HIS A 92 6.41 -2.53 8.09
C HIS A 92 4.94 -2.80 7.76
N ALA A 93 4.31 -3.73 8.49
CA ALA A 93 2.91 -4.11 8.29
C ALA A 93 1.93 -2.94 8.45
N PHE A 94 2.20 -2.03 9.38
CA PHE A 94 1.33 -0.88 9.64
C PHE A 94 1.29 0.07 8.42
N VAL A 95 2.42 0.31 7.75
CA VAL A 95 2.47 1.13 6.53
C VAL A 95 1.60 0.53 5.44
N GLN A 96 1.70 -0.80 5.26
CA GLN A 96 0.88 -1.54 4.28
C GLN A 96 -0.61 -1.47 4.64
N HIS A 97 -0.95 -1.52 5.94
CA HIS A 97 -2.32 -1.38 6.42
C HIS A 97 -2.93 -0.05 6.00
N PHE A 98 -2.25 1.08 6.24
CA PHE A 98 -2.76 2.39 5.84
C PHE A 98 -2.92 2.53 4.32
N VAL A 99 -1.97 2.00 3.54
CA VAL A 99 -2.06 1.98 2.07
C VAL A 99 -3.29 1.20 1.61
N LEU A 100 -3.50 -0.01 2.16
CA LEU A 100 -4.64 -0.86 1.80
C LEU A 100 -5.98 -0.26 2.24
N MET A 101 -6.03 0.34 3.44
CA MET A 101 -7.23 1.02 3.94
C MET A 101 -7.67 2.15 3.00
N ASN A 102 -6.73 3.01 2.58
CA ASN A 102 -7.05 4.10 1.66
C ASN A 102 -7.36 3.60 0.25
N LEU A 103 -6.69 2.56 -0.23
CA LEU A 103 -7.03 1.94 -1.51
C LEU A 103 -8.45 1.34 -1.51
N ARG A 104 -8.88 0.72 -0.41
CA ARG A 104 -10.26 0.22 -0.26
C ARG A 104 -11.27 1.35 -0.30
N SER A 105 -11.00 2.47 0.37
CA SER A 105 -11.81 3.69 0.26
C SER A 105 -11.90 4.19 -1.19
N ALA A 106 -10.79 4.14 -1.93
CA ALA A 106 -10.80 4.45 -3.37
C ALA A 106 -11.65 3.43 -4.18
N PHE A 107 -11.61 2.14 -3.87
CA PHE A 107 -12.42 1.12 -4.54
C PHE A 107 -13.91 1.34 -4.33
N GLU A 108 -14.33 1.74 -3.12
CA GLU A 108 -15.72 2.07 -2.82
C GLU A 108 -16.23 3.25 -3.65
N ARG A 109 -15.37 4.23 -3.93
CA ARG A 109 -15.75 5.47 -4.62
C ARG A 109 -15.59 5.43 -6.14
N TYR A 110 -14.56 4.75 -6.64
CA TYR A 110 -14.17 4.79 -8.06
C TYR A 110 -14.24 3.41 -8.74
N GLY A 111 -14.58 2.36 -7.99
CA GLY A 111 -14.65 0.97 -8.45
C GLY A 111 -13.39 0.17 -8.10
N PRO A 112 -13.49 -1.17 -7.97
CA PRO A 112 -12.33 -2.01 -7.69
C PRO A 112 -11.38 -2.06 -8.88
N LEU A 113 -10.09 -2.25 -8.61
CA LEU A 113 -9.06 -2.53 -9.61
C LEU A 113 -8.60 -3.98 -9.53
N ASP A 114 -8.17 -4.51 -10.67
CA ASP A 114 -7.48 -5.80 -10.72
C ASP A 114 -6.13 -5.71 -9.99
N ALA A 115 -5.67 -6.82 -9.43
CA ALA A 115 -4.41 -6.87 -8.68
C ALA A 115 -3.21 -6.38 -9.51
N GLU A 116 -3.20 -6.62 -10.81
CA GLU A 116 -2.14 -6.15 -11.72
C GLU A 116 -2.08 -4.61 -11.79
N ASP A 117 -3.24 -3.96 -11.86
CA ASP A 117 -3.35 -2.50 -11.87
C ASP A 117 -2.88 -1.90 -10.54
N VAL A 118 -3.25 -2.52 -9.41
CA VAL A 118 -2.78 -2.10 -8.08
C VAL A 118 -1.27 -2.24 -7.95
N ILE A 119 -0.70 -3.37 -8.42
CA ILE A 119 0.76 -3.57 -8.46
C ILE A 119 1.43 -2.49 -9.31
N GLY A 120 0.84 -2.14 -10.46
CA GLY A 120 1.30 -1.05 -11.32
C GLY A 120 1.35 0.30 -10.62
N ILE A 121 0.27 0.67 -9.94
CA ILE A 121 0.17 1.89 -9.12
C ILE A 121 1.25 1.93 -8.04
N LEU A 122 1.38 0.85 -7.24
CA LEU A 122 2.39 0.78 -6.19
C LEU A 122 3.81 0.85 -6.78
N GLY A 123 4.03 0.31 -7.97
CA GLY A 123 5.30 0.43 -8.70
C GLY A 123 5.64 1.87 -9.12
N VAL A 124 4.63 2.65 -9.52
CA VAL A 124 4.80 4.09 -9.81
C VAL A 124 5.20 4.84 -8.53
N ILE A 125 4.49 4.60 -7.43
CA ILE A 125 4.75 5.22 -6.12
C ILE A 125 6.17 4.87 -5.66
N LYS A 126 6.54 3.58 -5.68
CA LYS A 126 7.88 3.11 -5.32
C LYS A 126 8.98 3.77 -6.15
N SER A 127 8.73 4.00 -7.45
CA SER A 127 9.67 4.71 -8.32
C SER A 127 9.80 6.20 -7.92
N SER A 128 8.71 6.83 -7.50
CA SER A 128 8.72 8.18 -6.93
C SER A 128 9.49 8.23 -5.61
N VAL A 129 9.29 7.27 -4.70
CA VAL A 129 10.08 7.17 -3.45
C VAL A 129 11.56 7.21 -3.77
N LYS A 130 12.04 6.29 -4.63
CA LYS A 130 13.45 6.23 -5.04
C LYS A 130 13.99 7.52 -5.65
N LYS A 131 13.15 8.26 -6.38
CA LYS A 131 13.53 9.53 -7.01
C LYS A 131 13.72 10.65 -6.00
N TRP A 132 12.86 10.71 -4.99
CA TRP A 132 12.80 11.81 -4.02
C TRP A 132 13.59 11.55 -2.75
N SER A 133 13.96 10.29 -2.47
CA SER A 133 14.89 9.95 -1.40
C SER A 133 16.29 10.51 -1.69
N THR A 134 16.64 11.63 -1.07
CA THR A 134 17.95 12.26 -1.19
C THR A 134 18.52 12.60 0.18
N GLY A 135 19.81 12.33 0.40
CA GLY A 135 20.53 12.71 1.62
C GLY A 135 20.43 11.72 2.79
N MET A 136 21.10 12.08 3.89
CA MET A 136 21.30 11.24 5.08
C MET A 136 20.04 11.14 5.97
N HIS A 137 19.09 12.07 5.83
CA HIS A 137 17.78 12.07 6.49
C HIS A 137 16.71 11.62 5.50
N ARG A 138 16.41 10.33 5.57
CA ARG A 138 15.66 9.50 4.63
C ARG A 138 14.15 9.83 4.55
N ARG A 139 13.69 11.08 4.57
CA ARG A 139 12.24 11.45 4.49
C ARG A 139 11.92 12.38 3.32
N GLY A 140 12.73 12.35 2.26
CA GLY A 140 12.60 13.27 1.12
C GLY A 140 11.28 13.05 0.37
N TYR A 141 10.89 11.80 0.18
CA TYR A 141 9.60 11.48 -0.43
C TYR A 141 8.42 11.81 0.49
N LEU A 142 8.48 11.46 1.77
CA LEU A 142 7.41 11.79 2.74
C LEU A 142 7.17 13.31 2.84
N THR A 143 8.25 14.10 2.86
CA THR A 143 8.15 15.57 2.85
C THR A 143 7.56 16.09 1.53
N PHE A 144 7.93 15.49 0.40
CA PHE A 144 7.39 15.85 -0.90
C PHE A 144 5.88 15.60 -0.97
N ILE A 145 5.40 14.41 -0.56
CA ILE A 145 3.97 14.10 -0.62
C ILE A 145 3.16 14.93 0.37
N GLU A 146 3.70 15.28 1.53
CA GLU A 146 3.05 16.19 2.47
C GLU A 146 2.78 17.55 1.83
N GLY A 147 3.79 18.15 1.19
CA GLY A 147 3.63 19.41 0.46
C GLY A 147 2.65 19.31 -0.71
N PHE A 148 2.74 18.24 -1.49
CA PHE A 148 1.87 18.02 -2.66
C PHE A 148 0.41 17.81 -2.27
N LEU A 149 0.12 16.91 -1.32
CA LEU A 149 -1.23 16.65 -0.83
C LEU A 149 -1.83 17.87 -0.13
N GLY A 150 -1.00 18.62 0.61
CA GLY A 150 -1.40 19.90 1.22
C GLY A 150 -1.83 20.93 0.18
N GLN A 151 -1.14 21.04 -0.96
CA GLN A 151 -1.54 21.93 -2.06
C GLN A 151 -2.86 21.53 -2.72
N MET A 152 -3.17 20.23 -2.76
CA MET A 152 -4.46 19.73 -3.26
C MET A 152 -5.60 19.86 -2.24
N GLY A 153 -5.34 20.41 -1.05
CA GLY A 153 -6.33 20.56 0.01
C GLY A 153 -6.70 19.26 0.70
N VAL A 154 -5.90 18.20 0.52
CA VAL A 154 -6.08 16.94 1.25
C VAL A 154 -5.65 17.15 2.69
N LYS A 155 -6.60 17.11 3.62
CA LYS A 155 -6.32 17.12 5.05
C LYS A 155 -6.09 15.68 5.51
N VAL A 156 -4.85 15.37 5.88
CA VAL A 156 -4.54 14.12 6.55
C VAL A 156 -5.10 14.19 7.95
N GLN A 157 -6.03 13.27 8.26
CA GLN A 157 -6.55 13.15 9.60
C GLN A 157 -5.44 12.62 10.50
N GLN A 158 -5.08 13.39 11.53
CA GLN A 158 -4.28 12.87 12.64
C GLN A 158 -5.17 11.91 13.42
N LEU A 159 -4.61 10.77 13.80
CA LEU A 159 -5.31 9.82 14.67
C LEU A 159 -5.52 10.43 16.04
N SER A 160 -6.65 10.06 16.66
CA SER A 160 -6.85 10.24 18.08
C SER A 160 -5.92 9.32 18.89
N ASP A 161 -5.70 9.66 20.17
CA ASP A 161 -4.89 8.84 21.07
C ASP A 161 -5.46 7.40 21.19
N GLU A 162 -6.79 7.27 21.18
CA GLU A 162 -7.49 5.98 21.23
C GLU A 162 -7.22 5.12 19.98
N GLU A 163 -7.27 5.72 18.78
CA GLU A 163 -6.93 5.03 17.53
C GLU A 163 -5.43 4.67 17.46
N ALA A 164 -4.56 5.47 18.08
CA ALA A 164 -3.15 5.17 18.18
C ALA A 164 -2.89 3.96 19.11
N ASP A 165 -3.56 3.91 20.27
CA ASP A 165 -3.47 2.78 21.20
C ASP A 165 -4.01 1.48 20.58
N GLU A 166 -5.10 1.55 19.80
CA GLU A 166 -5.61 0.40 19.05
C GLU A 166 -4.62 -0.10 17.99
N LEU A 167 -3.95 0.81 17.27
CA LEU A 167 -2.91 0.44 16.32
C LEU A 167 -1.70 -0.21 17.00
N ASP A 168 -1.32 0.28 18.18
CA ASP A 168 -0.22 -0.27 18.97
C ASP A 168 -0.54 -1.71 19.40
N LEU A 169 -1.77 -1.99 19.85
CA LEU A 169 -2.22 -3.36 20.15
C LEU A 169 -2.21 -4.27 18.91
N ARG A 170 -2.48 -3.67 17.74
CA ARG A 170 -2.62 -4.39 16.48
C ARG A 170 -1.29 -4.70 15.80
N TYR A 171 -0.30 -3.84 16.02
CA TYR A 171 1.03 -3.90 15.40
C TYR A 171 2.13 -3.76 16.48
N PRO A 172 2.34 -4.77 17.35
CA PRO A 172 3.30 -4.70 18.45
C PRO A 172 4.77 -4.63 18.00
N ASP A 173 5.04 -4.84 16.72
CA ASP A 173 6.37 -4.70 16.11
C ASP A 173 6.63 -3.27 15.59
N ASN A 174 5.70 -2.33 15.81
CA ASN A 174 5.88 -0.92 15.46
C ASN A 174 7.04 -0.31 16.28
N PRO A 175 8.05 0.34 15.66
CA PRO A 175 9.27 0.80 16.34
C PRO A 175 9.07 1.72 17.55
N LYS A 176 7.89 2.32 17.74
CA LYS A 176 7.53 3.07 18.97
C LYS A 176 7.67 2.26 20.26
N HIS A 177 7.66 0.93 20.21
CA HIS A 177 7.76 0.07 21.39
C HIS A 177 9.14 0.04 22.06
N LEU A 178 10.19 0.59 21.47
CA LEU A 178 11.54 0.55 22.05
C LEU A 178 11.91 1.79 22.90
N GLY A 179 11.01 2.77 23.03
CA GLY A 179 11.33 4.10 23.58
C GLY A 179 10.76 4.48 24.95
N LYS A 180 10.00 3.61 25.63
CA LYS A 180 9.52 3.87 27.01
C LYS A 180 10.01 2.76 27.96
N GLY A 181 11.33 2.61 28.04
CA GLY A 181 11.97 1.98 29.19
C GLY A 181 12.35 3.07 30.18
N ASP A 182 11.73 3.04 31.36
CA ASP A 182 12.10 3.84 32.53
C ASP A 182 13.59 3.67 32.94
#